data_AF-A0A1J5P956-F1
#
_entry.id   AF-A0A1J5P956-F1
#
_cell.length_a   1.000
_cell.length_b   1.000
_cell.length_c   1.000
_cell.angle_alpha   90.00
_cell.angle_beta   90.00
_cell.angle_gamma   90.00
#
_symmetry.space_group_name_H-M   'P 1'
#
loop_
_entity.id
_entity.type
_entity.pdbx_description
1 polymer ?
#
loop_
_entity_poly.entity_id
_entity_poly.type
_entity_poly.pdbx_seq_one_letter_code
_entity_poly.pdbx_strand_id
1 'polypeptide(L)'
;MPKYGFLSENMIDGKYIEDLMKTNREVGVPYTDDELTNAKADFAAQDNPDADASGLQKRYGDKVNVRNFDGKPGVSEMDALIAYLQVLGTMVDFSTFIPDKTR
;
A
#
# COMPACT_ATOMS: atom_id res chain seq x y z
N MET A 1 -6.13 -23.52 3.07
CA MET A 1 -6.34 -22.17 3.62
C MET A 1 -7.81 -21.99 3.98
N PRO A 2 -8.13 -21.36 5.13
CA PRO A 2 -9.49 -20.91 5.44
C PRO A 2 -10.03 -19.91 4.41
N LYS A 3 -11.36 -19.74 4.37
CA LYS A 3 -11.99 -18.70 3.54
C LYS A 3 -12.02 -17.37 4.31
N TYR A 4 -11.57 -16.29 3.65
CA TYR A 4 -11.52 -14.94 4.21
C TYR A 4 -12.47 -13.96 3.49
N GLY A 5 -13.64 -14.45 3.05
CA GLY A 5 -14.59 -13.64 2.25
C GLY A 5 -15.10 -12.38 2.97
N PHE A 6 -15.10 -12.40 4.31
CA PHE A 6 -15.50 -11.27 5.15
C PHE A 6 -14.66 -10.00 4.92
N LEU A 7 -13.42 -10.14 4.47
CA LEU A 7 -12.54 -8.98 4.18
C LEU A 7 -13.13 -8.07 3.09
N SER A 8 -13.90 -8.64 2.16
CA SER A 8 -14.57 -7.87 1.10
C SER A 8 -15.81 -7.12 1.61
N GLU A 9 -16.31 -7.44 2.79
CA GLU A 9 -17.53 -6.85 3.37
C GLU A 9 -17.20 -5.73 4.37
N ASN A 10 -15.98 -5.74 4.90
CA ASN A 10 -15.51 -4.76 5.87
C ASN A 10 -14.88 -3.56 5.14
N MET A 11 -15.54 -2.40 5.22
CA MET A 11 -15.05 -1.16 4.63
C MET A 11 -14.20 -0.37 5.62
N ILE A 12 -13.12 0.22 5.13
CA ILE A 12 -12.17 1.01 5.92
C ILE A 12 -11.96 2.39 5.31
N ASP A 13 -11.74 3.39 6.16
CA ASP A 13 -11.67 4.81 5.78
C ASP A 13 -10.30 5.45 6.03
N GLY A 14 -9.33 4.65 6.47
CA GLY A 14 -8.00 5.14 6.83
C GLY A 14 -7.97 6.04 8.06
N LYS A 15 -8.97 5.99 8.96
CA LYS A 15 -9.07 6.88 10.14
C LYS A 15 -7.77 7.05 10.93
N TYR A 16 -6.99 5.99 11.10
CA TYR A 16 -5.76 5.98 11.91
C TYR A 16 -4.48 5.90 11.07
N ILE A 17 -4.54 6.06 9.74
CA ILE A 17 -3.36 5.84 8.89
C ILE A 17 -2.23 6.83 9.20
N GLU A 18 -2.57 8.09 9.44
CA GLU A 18 -1.60 9.12 9.80
C GLU A 18 -0.93 8.83 11.15
N ASP A 19 -1.71 8.44 12.16
CA ASP A 19 -1.20 8.10 13.50
C ASP A 19 -0.28 6.87 13.46
N LEU A 20 -0.64 5.85 12.67
CA LEU A 20 0.20 4.67 12.44
C LEU A 20 1.50 5.05 11.75
N MET A 21 1.45 5.88 10.71
CA MET A 21 2.66 6.33 10.00
C MET A 21 3.56 7.19 10.89
N LYS A 22 2.99 8.08 11.72
CA LYS A 22 3.75 8.84 12.73
C LYS A 22 4.45 7.92 13.72
N THR A 23 3.72 6.95 14.27
CA THR A 23 4.29 5.97 15.20
C THR A 23 5.40 5.16 14.53
N ASN A 24 5.19 4.72 13.29
CA ASN A 24 6.21 4.01 12.51
C ASN A 24 7.45 4.87 12.27
N ARG A 25 7.26 6.18 12.07
CA ARG A 25 8.37 7.14 11.97
C ARG A 25 9.17 7.26 13.27
N GLU A 26 8.49 7.27 14.41
CA GLU A 26 9.16 7.28 15.72
C GLU A 26 10.04 6.05 15.92
N VAL A 27 9.64 4.88 15.39
CA VAL A 27 10.43 3.65 15.45
C VAL A 27 11.39 3.46 14.27
N GLY A 28 11.56 4.47 13.41
CA GLY A 28 12.63 4.54 12.42
C GLY A 28 12.23 4.32 10.95
N VAL A 29 10.94 4.17 10.63
CA VAL A 29 10.49 4.17 9.23
C VAL A 29 10.61 5.59 8.68
N PRO A 30 11.28 5.83 7.54
CA PRO A 30 11.65 7.18 7.10
C PRO A 30 10.50 7.94 6.41
N TYR A 31 9.31 8.02 7.03
CA TYR A 31 8.21 8.82 6.50
C TYR A 31 8.52 10.33 6.55
N THR A 32 8.22 11.03 5.48
CA THR A 32 8.36 12.48 5.33
C THR A 32 7.13 13.23 5.82
N ASP A 33 7.26 14.53 6.10
CA ASP A 33 6.11 15.35 6.52
C ASP A 33 5.03 15.46 5.43
N ASP A 34 5.42 15.42 4.15
CA ASP A 34 4.48 15.43 3.02
C ASP A 34 3.67 14.13 2.97
N GLU A 35 4.32 12.97 3.17
CA GLU A 35 3.63 11.67 3.25
C GLU A 35 2.66 11.60 4.43
N LEU A 36 3.05 12.11 5.61
CA LEU A 36 2.17 12.13 6.77
C LEU A 36 0.96 13.05 6.54
N THR A 37 1.18 14.25 6.00
CA THR A 37 0.11 15.23 5.74
C THR A 37 -0.90 14.71 4.73
N ASN A 38 -0.43 13.93 3.73
CA ASN A 38 -1.29 13.39 2.67
C ASN A 38 -1.75 11.96 2.92
N ALA A 39 -1.39 11.34 4.06
CA ALA A 39 -1.59 9.91 4.32
C ALA A 39 -3.01 9.41 4.01
N LYS A 40 -4.03 10.16 4.44
CA LYS A 40 -5.43 9.78 4.20
C LYS A 40 -5.87 9.95 2.73
N ALA A 41 -5.35 10.97 2.05
CA ALA A 41 -5.60 11.18 0.63
C ALA A 41 -4.94 10.09 -0.21
N ASP A 42 -3.69 9.74 0.13
CA ASP A 42 -2.93 8.66 -0.49
C ASP A 42 -3.58 7.30 -0.31
N PHE A 43 -4.06 7.01 0.91
CA PHE A 43 -4.82 5.82 1.23
C PHE A 43 -6.04 5.65 0.31
N ALA A 44 -6.81 6.71 0.10
CA ALA A 44 -7.97 6.67 -0.77
C ALA A 44 -7.60 6.65 -2.27
N ALA A 45 -6.55 7.37 -2.66
CA ALA A 45 -6.11 7.44 -4.05
C ALA A 45 -5.57 6.11 -4.57
N GLN A 46 -4.92 5.31 -3.72
CA GLN A 46 -4.33 4.03 -4.13
C GLN A 46 -5.38 3.03 -4.64
N ASP A 47 -6.58 3.05 -4.10
CA ASP A 47 -7.67 2.14 -4.48
C ASP A 47 -8.52 2.64 -5.66
N ASN A 48 -8.34 3.90 -6.07
CA ASN A 48 -9.19 4.55 -7.06
C ASN A 48 -8.46 4.77 -8.41
N PRO A 49 -8.60 3.85 -9.39
CA PRO A 49 -7.94 3.98 -10.69
C PRO A 49 -8.48 5.12 -11.56
N ASP A 50 -9.66 5.65 -11.25
CA ASP A 50 -10.30 6.75 -12.00
C ASP A 50 -9.95 8.13 -11.43
N ALA A 51 -9.30 8.18 -10.26
CA ALA A 51 -8.88 9.42 -9.61
C ALA A 51 -7.43 9.82 -9.95
N ASP A 52 -7.09 11.07 -9.66
CA ASP A 52 -5.71 11.55 -9.77
C ASP A 52 -4.85 10.99 -8.64
N ALA A 53 -3.96 10.05 -8.99
CA ALA A 53 -2.97 9.46 -8.09
C ALA A 53 -1.55 10.03 -8.30
N SER A 54 -1.40 11.12 -9.05
CA SER A 54 -0.08 11.70 -9.33
C SER A 54 0.66 12.15 -8.06
N GLY A 55 -0.08 12.67 -7.06
CA GLY A 55 0.49 13.03 -5.76
C GLY A 55 1.05 11.82 -5.00
N LEU A 56 0.31 10.71 -4.99
CA LEU A 56 0.73 9.44 -4.41
C LEU A 56 1.99 8.90 -5.10
N GLN A 57 1.98 8.86 -6.43
CA GLN A 57 3.14 8.39 -7.23
C GLN A 57 4.37 9.28 -7.06
N LYS A 58 4.18 10.60 -6.91
CA LYS A 58 5.29 11.50 -6.64
C LYS A 58 5.97 11.21 -5.29
N ARG A 59 5.20 10.82 -4.27
CA ARG A 59 5.73 10.50 -2.93
C ARG A 59 6.38 9.13 -2.87
N TYR A 60 5.70 8.10 -3.39
CA TYR A 60 6.12 6.70 -3.21
C TYR A 60 6.69 6.03 -4.49
N GLY A 61 6.69 6.73 -5.62
CA GLY A 61 7.28 6.31 -6.89
C GLY A 61 6.29 5.71 -7.90
N ASP A 62 6.75 5.57 -9.15
CA ASP A 62 5.93 5.12 -10.29
C ASP A 62 5.53 3.62 -10.21
N LYS A 63 6.18 2.86 -9.33
CA LYS A 63 5.88 1.43 -9.12
C LYS A 63 4.69 1.20 -8.19
N VAL A 64 4.09 2.26 -7.65
CA VAL A 64 2.89 2.15 -6.82
C VAL A 64 1.74 1.62 -7.67
N ASN A 65 1.17 0.51 -7.23
CA ASN A 65 -0.02 -0.05 -7.86
C ASN A 65 -1.24 0.75 -7.40
N VAL A 66 -1.90 1.43 -8.35
CA VAL A 66 -3.17 2.13 -8.16
C VAL A 66 -4.26 1.33 -8.84
N ARG A 67 -5.16 0.72 -8.06
CA ARG A 67 -6.16 -0.22 -8.56
C ARG A 67 -7.20 -0.52 -7.50
N ASN A 68 -8.44 -0.67 -7.94
CA ASN A 68 -9.49 -1.34 -7.19
C ASN A 68 -9.29 -2.86 -7.30
N PHE A 69 -8.92 -3.52 -6.20
CA PHE A 69 -8.47 -4.91 -6.23
C PHE A 69 -9.63 -5.91 -6.13
N ASP A 70 -10.71 -5.57 -5.43
CA ASP A 70 -11.86 -6.44 -5.22
C ASP A 70 -13.08 -6.13 -6.11
N GLY A 71 -13.06 -5.00 -6.82
CA GLY A 71 -14.11 -4.52 -7.71
C GLY A 71 -15.30 -3.86 -7.02
N LYS A 72 -15.22 -3.55 -5.71
CA LYS A 72 -16.30 -2.93 -4.94
C LYS A 72 -16.11 -1.41 -4.80
N PRO A 73 -17.19 -0.64 -4.57
CA PRO A 73 -17.05 0.79 -4.30
C PRO A 73 -16.44 1.05 -2.92
N GLY A 74 -15.38 1.87 -2.89
CA GLY A 74 -14.66 2.24 -1.67
C GLY A 74 -13.62 1.20 -1.25
N VAL A 75 -12.84 1.52 -0.21
CA VAL A 75 -11.71 0.68 0.22
C VAL A 75 -12.19 -0.41 1.18
N SER A 76 -12.05 -1.68 0.79
CA SER A 76 -12.30 -2.82 1.68
C SER A 76 -11.02 -3.26 2.42
N GLU A 77 -11.17 -4.07 3.46
CA GLU A 77 -10.02 -4.78 4.07
C GLU A 77 -9.35 -5.73 3.06
N MET A 78 -10.09 -6.23 2.07
CA MET A 78 -9.54 -7.09 1.02
C MET A 78 -8.62 -6.30 0.07
N ASP A 79 -9.00 -5.07 -0.30
CA ASP A 79 -8.15 -4.19 -1.11
C ASP A 79 -6.84 -3.88 -0.38
N ALA A 80 -6.92 -3.50 0.89
CA ALA A 80 -5.72 -3.24 1.71
C ALA A 80 -4.81 -4.46 1.83
N LEU A 81 -5.36 -5.66 2.01
CA LEU A 81 -4.57 -6.88 2.08
C LEU A 81 -3.90 -7.21 0.73
N ILE A 82 -4.62 -7.08 -0.38
CA ILE A 82 -4.07 -7.35 -1.70
C ILE A 82 -2.99 -6.31 -2.04
N ALA A 83 -3.22 -5.03 -1.76
CA ALA A 83 -2.24 -3.97 -1.95
C ALA A 83 -0.93 -4.27 -1.21
N TYR A 84 -1.01 -4.72 0.05
CA TYR A 84 0.15 -5.17 0.82
C TYR A 84 0.88 -6.35 0.16
N LEU A 85 0.14 -7.36 -0.28
CA LEU A 85 0.71 -8.54 -0.94
C LEU A 85 1.43 -8.20 -2.26
N GLN A 86 0.95 -7.22 -3.02
CA GLN A 86 1.60 -6.79 -4.26
C GLN A 86 2.97 -6.12 -4.05
N VAL A 87 3.27 -5.64 -2.84
CA VAL A 87 4.56 -4.99 -2.53
C VAL A 87 5.61 -6.02 -2.10
N LEU A 88 5.20 -7.17 -1.56
CA LEU A 88 6.12 -8.16 -0.99
C LEU A 88 7.15 -8.67 -2.02
N GLY A 89 8.43 -8.48 -1.69
CA GLY A 89 9.55 -8.93 -2.51
C GLY A 89 9.92 -8.01 -3.69
N THR A 90 9.17 -6.94 -3.93
CA THR A 90 9.43 -6.02 -5.07
C THR A 90 10.60 -5.04 -4.84
N MET A 91 10.98 -4.86 -3.57
CA MET A 91 12.03 -3.91 -3.15
C MET A 91 13.44 -4.52 -3.14
N VAL A 92 13.58 -5.81 -3.45
CA VAL A 92 14.89 -6.48 -3.52
C VAL A 92 15.61 -6.08 -4.81
N ASP A 93 16.85 -5.61 -4.70
CA ASP A 93 17.72 -5.40 -5.85
C ASP A 93 18.40 -6.70 -6.29
N PHE A 94 17.80 -7.37 -7.27
CA PHE A 94 18.31 -8.62 -7.83
C PHE A 94 19.58 -8.46 -8.67
N SER A 95 20.03 -7.24 -9.01
CA SER A 95 21.28 -7.05 -9.76
C SER A 95 22.53 -7.46 -8.96
N THR A 96 22.41 -7.50 -7.63
CA THR A 96 23.47 -7.92 -6.71
C THR A 96 23.38 -9.40 -6.33
N PHE A 97 22.33 -10.11 -6.75
CA PHE A 97 22.11 -11.51 -6.39
C PHE A 97 22.98 -12.42 -7.27
N ILE A 98 23.82 -13.23 -6.63
CA ILE A 98 24.58 -14.31 -7.28
C ILE A 98 23.89 -15.64 -6.93
N PRO A 99 23.19 -16.30 -7.87
CA PRO A 99 22.57 -17.59 -7.63
C PRO A 99 23.62 -18.66 -7.28
N ASP A 100 23.34 -19.46 -6.25
CA ASP A 100 24.13 -20.66 -5.96
C ASP A 100 23.99 -21.65 -7.12
N LYS A 101 25.10 -22.00 -7.79
CA LYS A 101 25.10 -22.89 -8.97
C LYS A 101 24.76 -24.35 -8.64
N THR A 102 24.64 -24.69 -7.36
CA THR A 102 24.46 -26.08 -6.90
C THR A 102 23.06 -26.40 -6.39
N ARG A 103 22.12 -25.45 -6.45
CA ARG A 103 20.71 -25.63 -6.04
C ARG A 103 19.73 -25.10 -7.07
#